data_AF-A0A059X137-F1
#
_entry.id   AF-A0A059X137-F1
#
_cell.length_a   1.000
_cell.length_b   1.000
_cell.length_c   1.000
_cell.angle_alpha   90.00
_cell.angle_beta   90.00
_cell.angle_gamma   90.00
#
_symmetry.space_group_name_H-M   'P 1'
#
loop_
_entity.id
_entity.type
_entity.pdbx_description
1 polymer ?
#
loop_
_entity_poly.entity_id
_entity_poly.type
_entity_poly.pdbx_seq_one_letter_code
_entity_poly.pdbx_strand_id
1 'polypeptide(L)'
;MNKKSSIQLLTLMMCVCVSAAFGQSQSGKASPPQSASPQKILPLIEKYKAPPYPKSLYLTGETYDYRIKSGRPLPATRTDTFVCDIWQRITMDLKLATTPEQVSEEVIKQAMNIYSTRKWEDIAGYRPWTHWNFIKSLKEPQRDSLAKELVEYISTNGVRDVKE
;
A
#
# COMPACT_ATOMS: atom_id res chain seq x y z
N MET A 1 -17.77 -55.17 -8.54
CA MET A 1 -18.80 -54.42 -7.77
C MET A 1 -18.49 -52.93 -7.92
N ASN A 2 -18.96 -52.29 -8.98
CA ASN A 2 -20.17 -51.45 -9.01
C ASN A 2 -20.28 -50.46 -7.82
N LYS A 3 -20.02 -49.18 -8.09
CA LYS A 3 -21.03 -48.12 -7.94
C LYS A 3 -20.63 -46.84 -8.67
N LYS A 4 -21.46 -46.51 -9.65
CA LYS A 4 -21.53 -45.27 -10.42
C LYS A 4 -21.94 -44.12 -9.47
N SER A 5 -21.43 -42.92 -9.72
CA SER A 5 -22.11 -41.67 -9.33
C SER A 5 -22.28 -40.81 -10.57
N SER A 6 -23.51 -40.83 -11.09
CA SER A 6 -24.07 -39.80 -11.98
C SER A 6 -24.63 -38.66 -11.12
N ILE A 7 -25.03 -37.56 -11.77
CA ILE A 7 -25.65 -36.29 -11.28
C ILE A 7 -24.62 -35.15 -11.53
N GLN A 8 -24.85 -34.10 -12.34
CA GLN A 8 -26.08 -33.37 -12.59
C GLN A 8 -26.05 -32.58 -13.92
N LEU A 9 -27.26 -32.46 -14.47
CA LEU A 9 -27.75 -31.58 -15.53
C LEU A 9 -27.33 -30.11 -15.35
N LEU A 10 -26.94 -29.40 -16.42
CA LEU A 10 -27.29 -27.97 -16.52
C LEU A 10 -27.54 -27.54 -17.97
N THR A 11 -28.64 -26.83 -18.10
CA THR A 11 -29.46 -26.57 -19.27
C THR A 11 -28.85 -25.50 -20.18
N LEU A 12 -28.80 -25.82 -21.49
CA LEU A 12 -28.39 -24.89 -22.54
C LEU A 12 -29.59 -24.00 -22.92
N MET A 13 -29.57 -22.73 -22.53
CA MET A 13 -30.61 -21.77 -22.87
C MET A 13 -30.27 -21.12 -24.23
N MET A 14 -31.04 -21.48 -25.26
CA MET A 14 -31.03 -20.77 -26.54
C MET A 14 -31.55 -19.35 -26.36
N CYS A 15 -30.79 -18.35 -26.81
CA CYS A 15 -31.30 -17.00 -27.01
C CYS A 15 -31.44 -16.75 -28.51
N VAL A 16 -32.69 -16.46 -28.90
CA VAL A 16 -33.16 -16.25 -30.26
C VAL A 16 -32.70 -14.88 -30.75
N CYS A 17 -32.10 -14.85 -31.94
CA CYS A 17 -31.81 -13.63 -32.70
C CYS A 17 -33.11 -13.04 -33.25
N VAL A 18 -33.40 -11.77 -32.95
CA VAL A 18 -34.35 -10.95 -33.71
C VAL A 18 -33.67 -9.63 -34.05
N SER A 19 -33.68 -9.31 -35.34
CA SER A 19 -33.03 -8.18 -35.99
C SER A 19 -33.97 -6.96 -36.14
N ALA A 20 -33.37 -5.83 -36.55
CA ALA A 20 -33.95 -4.58 -37.08
C ALA A 20 -34.21 -3.48 -36.01
N ALA A 21 -33.96 -2.18 -36.23
CA ALA A 21 -33.42 -1.42 -37.35
C ALA A 21 -33.14 0.04 -36.90
N PHE A 22 -32.22 0.71 -37.59
CA PHE A 22 -32.10 2.16 -37.85
C PHE A 22 -31.89 3.17 -36.69
N GLY A 23 -30.77 3.89 -36.80
CA GLY A 23 -30.52 5.15 -36.10
C GLY A 23 -29.12 5.69 -36.41
N GLN A 24 -28.92 6.29 -37.60
CA GLN A 24 -27.75 7.14 -37.85
C GLN A 24 -27.84 8.39 -36.97
N SER A 25 -26.84 8.62 -36.12
CA SER A 25 -26.52 9.93 -35.58
C SER A 25 -25.01 10.10 -35.51
N GLN A 26 -24.61 11.31 -35.86
CA GLN A 26 -23.28 11.70 -36.28
C GLN A 26 -22.23 11.59 -35.17
N SER A 27 -21.02 11.20 -35.60
CA SER A 27 -19.73 11.81 -35.23
C SER A 27 -19.55 12.24 -33.77
N GLY A 28 -19.07 11.30 -32.96
CA GLY A 28 -18.07 11.57 -31.93
C GLY A 28 -17.00 10.50 -32.03
N LYS A 29 -15.81 10.83 -32.56
CA LYS A 29 -14.63 10.00 -32.34
C LYS A 29 -14.41 9.97 -30.83
N ALA A 30 -14.86 8.90 -30.17
CA ALA A 30 -14.44 8.60 -28.82
C ALA A 30 -12.92 8.37 -28.90
N SER A 31 -12.15 9.34 -28.43
CA SER A 31 -10.74 9.12 -28.15
C SER A 31 -10.63 7.85 -27.30
N PRO A 32 -9.71 6.91 -27.63
CA PRO A 32 -9.46 5.78 -26.76
C PRO A 32 -9.16 6.33 -25.36
N PRO A 33 -9.62 5.68 -24.28
CA PRO A 33 -9.33 6.13 -22.94
C PRO A 33 -7.82 6.29 -22.84
N GLN A 34 -7.36 7.53 -22.68
CA GLN A 34 -5.95 7.81 -22.42
C GLN A 34 -5.57 6.96 -21.23
N SER A 35 -4.70 5.98 -21.45
CA SER A 35 -4.11 5.17 -20.40
C SER A 35 -3.47 6.15 -19.42
N ALA A 36 -4.15 6.39 -18.30
CA ALA A 36 -3.62 7.19 -17.22
C ALA A 36 -2.24 6.62 -16.90
N SER A 37 -1.21 7.47 -17.00
CA SER A 37 0.15 7.09 -16.63
C SER A 37 0.10 6.37 -15.28
N PRO A 38 0.85 5.27 -15.08
CA PRO A 38 0.81 4.53 -13.83
C PRO A 38 1.02 5.48 -12.65
N GLN A 39 -0.01 5.62 -11.80
CA GLN A 39 0.03 6.54 -10.68
C GLN A 39 1.06 6.01 -9.67
N LYS A 40 2.15 6.76 -9.44
CA LYS A 40 3.12 6.46 -8.38
C LYS A 40 2.43 6.47 -7.02
N ILE A 41 2.68 5.44 -6.21
CA ILE A 41 2.01 5.21 -4.92
C ILE A 41 2.76 5.88 -3.77
N LEU A 42 4.09 5.82 -3.75
CA LEU A 42 4.91 6.36 -2.66
C LEU A 42 4.64 7.86 -2.42
N PRO A 43 4.59 8.74 -3.45
CA PRO A 43 4.32 10.17 -3.23
C PRO A 43 2.93 10.47 -2.65
N LEU A 44 2.00 9.50 -2.65
CA LEU A 44 0.66 9.69 -2.09
C LEU A 44 0.71 9.82 -0.56
N ILE A 45 1.75 9.31 0.11
CA ILE A 45 1.89 9.41 1.56
C ILE A 45 1.96 10.86 2.05
N GLU A 46 2.52 11.76 1.24
CA GLU A 46 2.61 13.18 1.58
C GLU A 46 1.23 13.80 1.81
N LYS A 47 0.27 13.42 0.96
CA LYS A 47 -1.10 13.95 0.98
C LYS A 47 -2.07 13.07 1.76
N TYR A 48 -1.64 11.87 2.17
CA TYR A 48 -2.48 10.93 2.86
C TYR A 48 -2.94 11.49 4.22
N LYS A 49 -4.23 11.33 4.49
CA LYS A 49 -4.86 11.70 5.76
C LYS A 49 -5.42 10.42 6.38
N ALA A 50 -4.77 9.94 7.43
CA ALA A 50 -5.28 8.82 8.20
C ALA A 50 -6.59 9.20 8.92
N PRO A 51 -7.45 8.23 9.28
CA PRO A 51 -8.55 8.47 10.19
C PRO A 51 -8.07 9.06 11.52
N PRO A 52 -8.96 9.69 12.31
CA PRO A 52 -8.60 10.22 13.62
C PRO A 52 -7.90 9.18 14.49
N TYR A 53 -6.79 9.58 15.11
CA TYR A 53 -6.04 8.69 16.01
C TYR A 53 -6.92 8.29 17.21
N PRO A 54 -7.01 6.99 17.54
CA PRO A 54 -7.82 6.52 18.65
C PRO A 54 -7.15 6.90 19.98
N LYS A 55 -7.58 8.03 20.56
CA LYS A 55 -7.07 8.52 21.84
C LYS A 55 -7.51 7.63 22.99
N SER A 56 -6.64 7.45 23.98
CA SER A 56 -6.90 6.75 25.24
C SER A 56 -6.43 7.58 26.43
N LEU A 57 -6.60 7.05 27.64
CA LEU A 57 -6.08 7.67 28.88
C LEU A 57 -4.55 7.85 28.85
N TYR A 58 -3.83 7.02 28.10
CA TYR A 58 -2.37 7.01 28.06
C TYR A 58 -1.80 7.54 26.73
N LEU A 59 -2.57 7.42 25.64
CA LEU A 59 -2.13 7.81 24.29
C LEU A 59 -3.04 8.93 23.74
N THR A 60 -2.52 10.14 23.65
CA THR A 60 -3.28 11.32 23.19
C THR A 60 -3.03 11.67 21.72
N GLY A 61 -2.06 11.03 21.08
CA GLY A 61 -1.64 11.26 19.70
C GLY A 61 -0.66 10.19 19.20
N GLU A 62 -0.21 10.33 17.96
CA GLU A 62 0.79 9.43 17.36
C GLU A 62 2.18 9.64 17.98
N THR A 63 3.10 8.68 17.82
CA THR A 63 4.51 8.82 18.26
C THR A 63 5.14 10.13 17.79
N TYR A 64 4.82 10.56 16.58
CA TYR A 64 5.27 11.82 15.99
C TYR A 64 4.84 13.05 16.82
N ASP A 65 3.61 13.07 17.34
CA ASP A 65 3.10 14.20 18.14
C ASP A 65 3.91 14.37 19.43
N TYR A 66 4.31 13.26 20.06
CA TYR A 66 5.18 13.28 21.23
C TYR A 66 6.58 13.80 20.91
N ARG A 67 7.15 13.43 19.76
CA ARG A 67 8.46 13.92 19.31
C ARG A 67 8.42 15.41 19.03
N ILE A 68 7.37 15.92 18.38
CA ILE A 68 7.14 17.37 18.23
C ILE A 68 7.08 18.04 19.60
N LYS A 69 6.24 17.53 20.50
CA LYS A 69 6.05 18.13 21.85
C LYS A 69 7.35 18.18 22.64
N SER A 70 8.24 17.20 22.46
CA SER A 70 9.54 17.12 23.12
C SER A 70 10.68 17.81 22.36
N GLY A 71 10.39 18.49 21.23
CA GLY A 71 11.40 19.18 20.43
C GLY A 71 12.40 18.24 19.75
N ARG A 72 12.08 16.95 19.63
CA ARG A 72 12.96 15.98 18.97
C ARG A 72 12.89 16.15 17.45
N PRO A 73 14.03 16.00 16.75
CA PRO A 73 14.06 16.18 15.32
C PRO A 73 13.33 15.01 14.63
N LEU A 74 12.86 15.25 13.42
CA LEU A 74 12.03 14.34 12.63
C LEU A 74 12.52 14.31 11.18
N PRO A 75 12.36 13.18 10.46
CA PRO A 75 12.62 13.14 9.03
C PRO A 75 11.87 14.25 8.28
N ALA A 76 12.51 14.84 7.28
CA ALA A 76 12.05 16.10 6.68
C ALA A 76 10.71 16.00 5.94
N THR A 77 10.39 14.81 5.42
CA THR A 77 9.17 14.55 4.64
C THR A 77 8.39 13.36 5.20
N ARG A 78 7.10 13.23 4.84
CA ARG A 78 6.32 12.04 5.22
C ARG A 78 6.81 10.80 4.49
N THR A 79 7.35 10.97 3.29
CA THR A 79 8.02 9.92 2.51
C THR A 79 9.23 9.40 3.27
N ASP A 80 10.13 10.29 3.72
CA ASP A 80 11.30 9.89 4.52
C ASP A 80 10.87 9.24 5.83
N THR A 81 9.83 9.78 6.49
CA THR A 81 9.26 9.20 7.72
C THR A 81 8.74 7.78 7.46
N PHE A 82 8.03 7.56 6.36
CA PHE A 82 7.53 6.24 5.97
C PHE A 82 8.65 5.27 5.62
N VAL A 83 9.66 5.72 4.89
CA VAL A 83 10.85 4.93 4.56
C VAL A 83 11.62 4.52 5.82
N CYS A 84 11.81 5.43 6.77
CA CYS A 84 12.43 5.11 8.06
C CYS A 84 11.62 4.05 8.82
N ASP A 85 10.29 4.19 8.86
CA ASP A 85 9.40 3.24 9.51
C ASP A 85 9.41 1.86 8.82
N ILE A 86 9.51 1.79 7.49
CA ILE A 86 9.70 0.53 6.75
C ILE A 86 11.08 -0.08 7.05
N TRP A 87 12.13 0.74 7.07
CA TRP A 87 13.48 0.28 7.40
C TRP A 87 13.58 -0.30 8.82
N GLN A 88 12.88 0.29 9.78
CA GLN A 88 12.76 -0.26 11.13
C GLN A 88 12.07 -1.63 11.12
N ARG A 89 11.06 -1.87 10.28
CA ARG A 89 10.47 -3.21 10.14
C ARG A 89 11.51 -4.23 9.64
N ILE A 90 12.35 -3.85 8.67
CA ILE A 90 13.41 -4.72 8.15
C ILE A 90 14.43 -5.06 9.25
N THR A 91 14.94 -4.04 9.94
CA THR A 91 16.05 -4.20 10.87
C THR A 91 15.62 -4.70 12.25
N MET A 92 14.45 -4.32 12.75
CA MET A 92 13.98 -4.67 14.11
C MET A 92 13.03 -5.86 14.12
N ASP A 93 12.07 -5.91 13.20
CA ASP A 93 11.05 -6.97 13.20
C ASP A 93 11.50 -8.20 12.40
N LEU A 94 12.03 -8.00 11.19
CA LEU A 94 12.60 -9.08 10.37
C LEU A 94 14.02 -9.43 10.78
N LYS A 95 14.69 -8.56 11.55
CA LYS A 95 16.07 -8.73 12.06
C LYS A 95 17.09 -9.00 10.94
N LEU A 96 16.86 -8.40 9.78
CA LEU A 96 17.74 -8.55 8.62
C LEU A 96 18.87 -7.52 8.70
N ALA A 97 20.11 -8.01 8.69
CA ALA A 97 21.28 -7.16 8.46
C ALA A 97 21.39 -6.92 6.94
N THR A 98 21.10 -5.70 6.50
CA THR A 98 21.15 -5.30 5.09
C THR A 98 21.57 -3.84 4.97
N THR A 99 22.01 -3.43 3.78
CA THR A 99 22.30 -2.03 3.44
C THR A 99 21.26 -1.49 2.46
N PRO A 100 21.08 -0.16 2.38
CA PRO A 100 20.12 0.45 1.44
C PRO A 100 20.25 -0.04 -0.01
N GLU A 101 21.46 -0.37 -0.46
CA GLU A 101 21.75 -0.83 -1.82
C GLU A 101 21.39 -2.31 -2.05
N GLN A 102 21.22 -3.07 -0.97
CA GLN A 102 21.00 -4.52 -1.00
C GLN A 102 19.55 -4.92 -0.70
N VAL A 103 18.68 -3.96 -0.38
CA VAL A 103 17.28 -4.27 -0.05
C VAL A 103 16.51 -4.71 -1.30
N SER A 104 15.86 -5.87 -1.22
CA SER A 104 15.06 -6.41 -2.33
C SER A 104 13.57 -6.06 -2.20
N GLU A 105 12.83 -6.21 -3.31
CA GLU A 105 11.38 -6.00 -3.34
C GLU A 105 10.67 -6.95 -2.35
N GLU A 106 11.11 -8.21 -2.27
CA GLU A 106 10.55 -9.21 -1.36
C GLU A 106 10.74 -8.82 0.11
N VAL A 107 11.90 -8.28 0.46
CA VAL A 107 12.16 -7.79 1.83
C VAL A 107 11.23 -6.62 2.15
N ILE A 108 11.04 -5.69 1.23
CA ILE A 108 10.11 -4.58 1.41
C ILE A 108 8.66 -5.09 1.55
N LYS A 109 8.25 -6.07 0.74
CA LYS A 109 6.92 -6.68 0.86
C LYS A 109 6.70 -7.34 2.22
N GLN A 110 7.70 -8.06 2.73
CA GLN A 110 7.64 -8.66 4.07
C GLN A 110 7.53 -7.57 5.16
N ALA A 111 8.31 -6.49 5.03
CA ALA A 111 8.25 -5.35 5.95
C ALA A 111 6.87 -4.66 5.92
N MET A 112 6.31 -4.42 4.73
CA MET A 112 4.96 -3.88 4.57
C MET A 112 3.88 -4.83 5.13
N ASN A 113 4.07 -6.14 5.03
CA ASN A 113 3.12 -7.12 5.52
C ASN A 113 2.93 -7.08 7.05
N ILE A 114 3.91 -6.55 7.80
CA ILE A 114 3.76 -6.31 9.24
C ILE A 114 2.62 -5.33 9.51
N TYR A 115 2.46 -4.27 8.70
CA TYR A 115 1.35 -3.34 8.80
C TYR A 115 0.00 -3.95 8.40
N SER A 116 0.01 -4.98 7.55
CA SER A 116 -1.22 -5.69 7.19
C SER A 116 -1.69 -6.65 8.30
N THR A 117 -0.74 -7.30 8.97
CA THR A 117 -1.01 -8.45 9.86
C THR A 117 -1.01 -8.12 11.35
N ARG A 118 -0.23 -7.12 11.79
CA ARG A 118 -0.17 -6.72 13.20
C ARG A 118 -1.15 -5.59 13.52
N LYS A 119 -1.45 -5.45 14.80
CA LYS A 119 -2.11 -4.27 15.35
C LYS A 119 -1.13 -3.11 15.33
N TRP A 120 -1.62 -1.90 15.05
CA TRP A 120 -0.75 -0.73 14.89
C TRP A 120 -0.10 -0.32 16.22
N GLU A 121 -0.76 -0.61 17.34
CA GLU A 121 -0.27 -0.36 18.70
C GLU A 121 1.03 -1.11 19.00
N ASP A 122 1.23 -2.26 18.37
CA ASP A 122 2.39 -3.14 18.55
C ASP A 122 3.52 -2.84 17.55
N ILE A 123 3.33 -1.82 16.70
CA ILE A 123 4.30 -1.42 15.69
C ILE A 123 5.02 -0.17 16.20
N ALA A 124 6.30 -0.30 16.53
CA ALA A 124 7.14 0.84 16.92
C ALA A 124 7.42 1.76 15.71
N GLY A 125 7.73 3.03 15.93
CA GLY A 125 8.16 3.93 14.85
C GLY A 125 7.59 5.32 14.98
N TYR A 126 7.80 6.12 13.95
CA TYR A 126 7.37 7.51 13.87
C TYR A 126 5.86 7.65 13.78
N ARG A 127 5.19 6.91 12.87
CA ARG A 127 3.76 7.09 12.61
C ARG A 127 3.03 5.77 12.34
N PRO A 128 3.06 4.81 13.30
CA PRO A 128 2.50 3.48 13.08
C PRO A 128 1.02 3.48 12.71
N TRP A 129 0.18 4.31 13.36
CA TRP A 129 -1.24 4.43 13.01
C TRP A 129 -1.46 4.90 11.57
N THR A 130 -0.80 5.98 11.16
CA THR A 130 -0.94 6.49 9.80
C THR A 130 -0.42 5.50 8.75
N HIS A 131 0.75 4.90 8.95
CA HIS A 131 1.34 3.98 7.98
C HIS A 131 0.57 2.67 7.87
N TRP A 132 0.02 2.19 9.00
CA TRP A 132 -0.90 1.05 9.01
C TRP A 132 -2.16 1.32 8.18
N ASN A 133 -2.80 2.47 8.37
CA ASN A 133 -3.99 2.84 7.60
C ASN A 133 -3.67 3.06 6.11
N PHE A 134 -2.53 3.67 5.82
CA PHE A 134 -2.07 3.86 4.45
C PHE A 134 -1.92 2.52 3.72
N ILE A 135 -1.13 1.59 4.26
CA ILE A 135 -0.90 0.27 3.63
C ILE A 135 -2.21 -0.52 3.48
N LYS A 136 -3.10 -0.47 4.47
CA LYS A 136 -4.39 -1.17 4.41
C LYS A 136 -5.38 -0.55 3.42
N SER A 137 -5.24 0.73 3.10
CA SER A 137 -6.07 1.39 2.08
C SER A 137 -5.71 0.98 0.64
N LEU A 138 -4.51 0.42 0.44
CA LEU A 138 -4.01 0.01 -0.87
C LEU A 138 -4.54 -1.38 -1.26
N LYS A 139 -4.81 -1.58 -2.55
CA LYS A 139 -5.03 -2.92 -3.13
C LYS A 139 -3.69 -3.64 -3.33
N GLU A 140 -3.73 -4.95 -3.50
CA GLU A 140 -2.53 -5.78 -3.68
C GLU A 140 -1.61 -5.29 -4.82
N PRO A 141 -2.10 -5.00 -6.05
CA PRO A 141 -1.22 -4.48 -7.12
C PRO A 141 -0.60 -3.11 -6.79
N GLN A 142 -1.27 -2.30 -5.97
CA GLN A 142 -0.74 -1.02 -5.52
C GLN A 142 0.35 -1.22 -4.45
N ARG A 143 0.21 -2.23 -3.59
CA ARG A 143 1.26 -2.60 -2.63
C ARG A 143 2.50 -3.14 -3.34
N ASP A 144 2.33 -3.95 -4.39
CA ASP A 144 3.45 -4.41 -5.21
C ASP A 144 4.17 -3.24 -5.90
N SER A 145 3.41 -2.29 -6.44
CA SER A 145 3.99 -1.08 -7.04
C SER A 145 4.73 -0.23 -6.00
N LEU A 146 4.13 -0.06 -4.82
CA LEU A 146 4.77 0.66 -3.71
C LEU A 146 6.06 -0.02 -3.25
N ALA A 147 6.12 -1.35 -3.22
CA ALA A 147 7.34 -2.08 -2.84
C ALA A 147 8.50 -1.77 -3.80
N LYS A 148 8.23 -1.74 -5.11
CA LYS A 148 9.21 -1.36 -6.15
C LYS A 148 9.67 0.08 -5.99
N GLU A 149 8.73 1.01 -5.80
CA GLU A 149 9.03 2.43 -5.58
C GLU A 149 9.89 2.65 -4.32
N LEU A 150 9.66 1.87 -3.26
CA LEU A 150 10.46 1.93 -2.04
C LEU A 150 11.89 1.41 -2.23
N VAL A 151 12.10 0.31 -2.99
CA VAL A 151 13.45 -0.15 -3.34
C VAL A 151 14.19 0.91 -4.14
N GLU A 152 13.54 1.49 -5.16
CA GLU A 152 14.12 2.57 -5.96
C GLU A 152 14.46 3.80 -5.09
N TYR A 153 13.53 4.19 -4.19
CA TYR A 153 13.74 5.31 -3.29
C TYR A 153 14.94 5.09 -2.37
N ILE A 154 14.98 3.93 -1.69
CA ILE A 154 16.01 3.61 -0.69
C ILE A 154 17.38 3.49 -1.35
N SER A 155 17.49 2.82 -2.50
CA SER A 155 18.76 2.70 -3.24
C SER A 155 19.28 4.05 -3.75
N THR A 156 18.38 4.97 -4.14
CA THR A 156 18.77 6.29 -4.66
C THR A 156 19.08 7.30 -3.56
N ASN A 157 18.29 7.30 -2.48
CA ASN A 157 18.30 8.36 -1.48
C ASN A 157 18.90 7.94 -0.13
N GLY A 158 19.12 6.65 0.07
CA GLY A 158 19.37 6.05 1.37
C GLY A 158 18.13 6.09 2.28
N VAL A 159 18.33 5.72 3.54
CA VAL A 159 17.35 5.91 4.61
C VAL A 159 17.69 7.19 5.34
N ARG A 160 16.95 8.26 5.05
CA ARG A 160 17.19 9.60 5.59
C ARG A 160 16.52 9.78 6.94
N ASP A 161 17.04 9.06 7.94
CA ASP A 161 16.74 9.41 9.32
C ASP A 161 17.36 10.77 9.66
N VAL A 162 16.93 11.36 10.77
CA VAL A 162 17.54 12.59 11.27
C VAL A 162 19.01 12.32 11.57
N LYS A 163 19.90 13.00 10.82
CA LYS A 163 21.33 12.98 11.10
C LYS A 163 21.52 13.53 12.51
N GLU A 164 21.98 12.68 13.42
CA GLU A 164 22.52 13.09 14.72
C GLU A 164 23.74 13.99 14.54
#